data_AF-A0A968F221-F1
#
_entry.id   AF-A0A968F221-F1
#
_cell.length_a   1.000
_cell.length_b   1.000
_cell.length_c   1.000
_cell.angle_alpha   90.00
_cell.angle_beta   90.00
_cell.angle_gamma   90.00
#
_symmetry.space_group_name_H-M   'P 1'
#
loop_
_entity.id
_entity.type
_entity.pdbx_description
1 polymer ?
#
loop_
_entity_poly.entity_id
_entity_poly.type
_entity_poly.pdbx_seq_one_letter_code
_entity_poly.pdbx_strand_id
1 'polypeptide(L)'
;NEFEVNLSDLMLATKFVLTIEPSPDSDPAPAATHYLAGDFSNGMASLTVADPAALGNDFLAAVGPYILNTPSTGDDDTDYHAGIWWLDPAAGPGPTLELPALPDGWTYEGWVVGSGGPVTTGKFTEVDEVDFDAGGPDAGPDPVPPFPGQDYVDPLMSLIGFTAVITIEPMPDNSPDPFTLKPLVDDSIEDVGIGVLQPMNNNASTFPTGSASR
;
A
#
# COMPACT_ATOMS: atom_id res chain seq x y z
N ASN A 1 -5.24 -21.91 16.23
CA ASN A 1 -6.59 -21.51 16.65
C ASN A 1 -7.58 -22.53 16.10
N GLU A 2 -8.60 -22.87 16.87
CA GLU A 2 -9.67 -23.80 16.49
C GLU A 2 -11.01 -23.07 16.70
N PHE A 3 -11.99 -23.34 15.84
CA PHE A 3 -13.31 -22.71 15.88
C PHE A 3 -14.38 -23.80 15.80
N GLU A 4 -15.37 -23.74 16.69
CA GLU A 4 -16.51 -24.65 16.63
C GLU A 4 -17.53 -24.13 15.60
N VAL A 5 -17.92 -25.01 14.70
CA VAL A 5 -18.90 -24.74 13.64
C VAL A 5 -19.88 -25.89 13.54
N ASN A 6 -21.04 -25.63 12.94
CA ASN A 6 -22.00 -26.70 12.71
C ASN A 6 -21.42 -27.74 11.74
N LEU A 7 -21.48 -29.02 12.12
CA LEU A 7 -20.92 -30.12 11.33
C LEU A 7 -21.52 -30.20 9.91
N SER A 8 -22.81 -29.94 9.73
CA SER A 8 -23.42 -29.96 8.39
C SER A 8 -22.85 -28.87 7.49
N ASP A 9 -22.60 -27.69 8.05
CA ASP A 9 -22.04 -26.56 7.31
C ASP A 9 -20.56 -26.80 6.99
N LEU A 10 -19.81 -27.33 7.97
CA LEU A 10 -18.40 -27.68 7.79
C LEU A 10 -18.21 -28.72 6.69
N MET A 11 -19.09 -29.72 6.59
CA MET A 11 -19.05 -30.75 5.54
C MET A 11 -19.38 -30.19 4.15
N LEU A 12 -20.16 -29.10 4.07
CA LEU A 12 -20.54 -28.45 2.82
C LEU A 12 -19.59 -27.33 2.40
N ALA A 13 -18.76 -26.81 3.31
CA ALA A 13 -17.82 -25.75 3.02
C ALA A 13 -16.92 -26.12 1.83
N THR A 14 -16.68 -25.19 0.91
CA THR A 14 -15.78 -25.41 -0.23
C THR A 14 -14.52 -24.58 -0.13
N LYS A 15 -14.53 -23.54 0.71
CA LYS A 15 -13.45 -22.56 0.83
C LYS A 15 -13.32 -22.09 2.28
N PHE A 16 -12.12 -21.70 2.65
CA PHE A 16 -11.83 -20.94 3.86
C PHE A 16 -11.42 -19.52 3.47
N VAL A 17 -11.94 -18.52 4.19
CA VAL A 17 -11.62 -17.10 4.02
C VAL A 17 -11.30 -16.53 5.40
N LEU A 18 -10.14 -15.88 5.52
CA LEU A 18 -9.71 -15.13 6.70
C LEU A 18 -9.94 -13.65 6.43
N THR A 19 -10.77 -13.02 7.25
CA THR A 19 -11.05 -11.58 7.21
C THR A 19 -10.31 -10.84 8.33
N ILE A 20 -10.05 -9.56 8.11
CA ILE A 20 -9.61 -8.63 9.15
C ILE A 20 -10.81 -7.79 9.53
N GLU A 21 -11.26 -7.92 10.78
CA GLU A 21 -12.40 -7.16 11.28
C GLU A 21 -11.95 -5.80 11.82
N PRO A 22 -12.76 -4.74 11.60
CA PRO A 22 -12.46 -3.41 12.11
C PRO A 22 -12.59 -3.34 13.65
N SER A 23 -12.10 -2.25 14.23
CA SER A 23 -12.24 -1.95 15.66
C SER A 23 -12.51 -0.46 15.84
N PRO A 24 -13.69 -0.07 16.33
CA PRO A 24 -14.81 -0.91 16.76
C PRO A 24 -15.54 -1.58 15.58
N ASP A 25 -15.98 -2.83 15.79
CA ASP A 25 -16.88 -3.53 14.88
C ASP A 25 -18.31 -3.53 15.41
N SER A 26 -19.25 -3.14 14.55
CA SER A 26 -20.68 -3.10 14.86
C SER A 26 -21.51 -3.99 13.93
N ASP A 27 -20.91 -4.53 12.87
CA ASP A 27 -21.57 -5.42 11.92
C ASP A 27 -21.20 -6.87 12.24
N PRO A 28 -22.16 -7.76 12.55
CA PRO A 28 -21.83 -9.16 12.80
C PRO A 28 -21.43 -9.95 11.53
N ALA A 29 -21.57 -9.38 10.33
CA ALA A 29 -21.09 -10.00 9.09
C ALA A 29 -19.56 -9.84 8.95
N PRO A 30 -18.86 -10.76 8.29
CA PRO A 30 -17.43 -10.59 8.01
C PRO A 30 -17.17 -9.31 7.21
N ALA A 31 -16.13 -8.57 7.59
CA ALA A 31 -15.69 -7.39 6.85
C ALA A 31 -15.27 -7.73 5.41
N ALA A 32 -15.36 -6.74 4.54
CA ALA A 32 -14.90 -6.85 3.15
C ALA A 32 -13.38 -7.09 3.02
N THR A 33 -12.61 -6.78 4.07
CA THR A 33 -11.15 -6.94 4.15
C THR A 33 -10.75 -8.42 4.23
N HIS A 34 -10.90 -9.14 3.13
CA HIS A 34 -10.49 -10.53 3.00
C HIS A 34 -8.97 -10.62 2.79
N TYR A 35 -8.28 -11.26 3.73
CA TYR A 35 -6.82 -11.28 3.81
C TYR A 35 -6.19 -12.52 3.16
N LEU A 36 -6.66 -13.71 3.53
CA LEU A 36 -6.17 -14.96 2.96
C LEU A 36 -7.35 -15.87 2.64
N ALA A 37 -7.31 -16.53 1.49
CA ALA A 37 -8.34 -17.49 1.14
C ALA A 37 -7.75 -18.72 0.41
N GLY A 38 -8.52 -19.81 0.42
CA GLY A 38 -8.15 -21.06 -0.25
C GLY A 38 -9.26 -22.08 -0.27
N ASP A 39 -9.37 -22.82 -1.37
CA ASP A 39 -10.34 -23.90 -1.53
C ASP A 39 -9.94 -25.15 -0.72
N PHE A 40 -10.94 -25.80 -0.10
CA PHE A 40 -10.74 -27.09 0.55
C PHE A 40 -10.62 -28.20 -0.48
N SER A 41 -9.49 -28.90 -0.44
CA SER A 41 -9.22 -30.15 -1.15
C SER A 41 -8.78 -31.22 -0.16
N ASN A 42 -9.50 -32.34 -0.11
CA ASN A 42 -9.26 -33.43 0.85
C ASN A 42 -9.20 -32.96 2.32
N GLY A 43 -10.06 -32.02 2.70
CA GLY A 43 -10.13 -31.48 4.07
C GLY A 43 -9.10 -30.40 4.41
N MET A 44 -8.18 -30.07 3.49
CA MET A 44 -7.16 -29.05 3.68
C MET A 44 -7.33 -27.91 2.67
N ALA A 45 -7.09 -26.68 3.08
CA ALA A 45 -7.01 -25.51 2.21
C ALA A 45 -5.63 -24.86 2.37
N SER A 46 -4.97 -24.53 1.25
CA SER A 46 -3.77 -23.68 1.25
C SER A 46 -4.22 -22.24 1.01
N LEU A 47 -3.86 -21.35 1.92
CA LEU A 47 -4.38 -19.98 1.95
C LEU A 47 -3.33 -19.01 1.41
N THR A 48 -3.75 -18.13 0.50
CA THR A 48 -2.90 -17.08 -0.07
C THR A 48 -3.70 -15.80 -0.25
N VAL A 49 -2.99 -14.68 -0.41
CA VAL A 49 -3.58 -13.40 -0.83
C VAL A 49 -4.09 -13.44 -2.28
N ALA A 50 -3.51 -14.30 -3.12
CA ALA A 50 -3.79 -14.38 -4.56
C ALA A 50 -5.08 -15.13 -4.88
N ASP A 51 -5.68 -15.82 -3.92
CA ASP A 51 -6.99 -16.45 -4.12
C ASP A 51 -8.03 -15.37 -4.44
N PRO A 52 -8.93 -15.58 -5.43
CA PRO A 52 -9.95 -14.60 -5.81
C PRO A 52 -10.92 -14.17 -4.71
N ALA A 53 -11.02 -14.94 -3.62
CA ALA A 53 -11.80 -14.55 -2.45
C ALA A 53 -11.00 -13.73 -1.41
N ALA A 54 -9.72 -13.46 -1.66
CA ALA A 54 -8.87 -12.52 -0.92
C ALA A 54 -8.55 -11.31 -1.81
N LEU A 55 -7.28 -10.97 -2.04
CA LEU A 55 -6.89 -9.89 -2.94
C LEU A 55 -7.02 -10.26 -4.43
N GLY A 56 -7.06 -11.56 -4.76
CA GLY A 56 -7.17 -12.02 -6.14
C GLY A 56 -5.96 -11.73 -7.03
N ASN A 57 -4.84 -11.31 -6.43
CA ASN A 57 -3.57 -11.04 -7.10
C ASN A 57 -2.40 -11.38 -6.17
N ASP A 58 -1.27 -11.84 -6.74
CA ASP A 58 -0.06 -12.17 -5.98
C ASP A 58 0.94 -11.02 -5.88
N PHE A 59 0.70 -9.92 -6.60
CA PHE A 59 1.50 -8.70 -6.66
C PHE A 59 2.94 -8.88 -7.15
N LEU A 60 3.29 -10.05 -7.71
CA LEU A 60 4.66 -10.33 -8.18
C LEU A 60 5.07 -9.49 -9.40
N ALA A 61 4.11 -8.86 -10.07
CA ALA A 61 4.33 -7.96 -11.20
C ALA A 61 4.28 -6.47 -10.82
N ALA A 62 4.06 -6.13 -9.55
CA ALA A 62 3.98 -4.73 -9.12
C ALA A 62 5.31 -4.00 -9.33
N VAL A 63 5.24 -2.77 -9.84
CA VAL A 63 6.36 -1.85 -10.08
C VAL A 63 5.94 -0.44 -9.66
N GLY A 64 6.89 0.38 -9.22
CA GLY A 64 6.60 1.77 -8.84
C GLY A 64 7.84 2.57 -8.51
N PRO A 65 8.73 2.87 -9.48
CA PRO A 65 9.80 3.81 -9.22
C PRO A 65 9.21 5.18 -8.82
N TYR A 66 9.93 5.95 -8.04
CA TYR A 66 9.51 7.28 -7.60
C TYR A 66 10.57 8.32 -7.95
N ILE A 67 10.21 9.60 -7.86
CA ILE A 67 11.16 10.72 -7.93
C ILE A 67 11.17 11.47 -6.61
N LEU A 68 12.24 12.22 -6.37
CA LEU A 68 12.26 13.28 -5.36
C LEU A 68 11.98 14.62 -6.05
N ASN A 69 10.94 15.30 -5.58
CA ASN A 69 10.56 16.64 -6.02
C ASN A 69 9.62 17.30 -5.02
N THR A 70 9.50 18.63 -5.07
CA THR A 70 8.67 19.46 -4.17
C THR A 70 7.76 20.44 -4.92
N PRO A 71 6.82 19.95 -5.75
CA PRO A 71 6.02 20.80 -6.63
C PRO A 71 5.22 21.91 -5.92
N SER A 72 4.98 21.77 -4.61
CA SER A 72 4.18 22.72 -3.82
C SER A 72 4.93 23.97 -3.36
N THR A 73 6.24 24.10 -3.59
CA THR A 73 7.04 25.27 -3.12
C THR A 73 7.59 26.16 -4.22
N GLY A 74 7.74 25.64 -5.44
CA GLY A 74 8.34 26.37 -6.56
C GLY A 74 9.84 26.66 -6.39
N ASP A 75 10.51 26.02 -5.43
CA ASP A 75 11.96 26.10 -5.18
C ASP A 75 12.63 24.71 -5.17
N ASP A 76 12.20 23.87 -6.12
CA ASP A 76 12.59 22.46 -6.21
C ASP A 76 14.12 22.25 -6.23
N ASP A 77 14.91 23.21 -6.71
CA ASP A 77 16.38 23.14 -6.74
C ASP A 77 17.01 23.01 -5.34
N THR A 78 16.33 23.47 -4.28
CA THR A 78 16.87 23.49 -2.92
C THR A 78 16.17 22.57 -1.94
N ASP A 79 14.93 22.15 -2.24
CA ASP A 79 14.13 21.33 -1.35
C ASP A 79 13.58 20.03 -1.97
N TYR A 80 13.90 19.66 -3.23
CA TYR A 80 13.39 18.44 -3.89
C TYR A 80 13.49 17.17 -3.03
N HIS A 81 14.51 17.07 -2.18
CA HIS A 81 14.73 15.94 -1.28
C HIS A 81 13.66 15.79 -0.19
N ALA A 82 12.72 16.74 -0.08
CA ALA A 82 11.66 16.78 0.91
C ALA A 82 10.29 16.41 0.34
N GLY A 83 10.20 15.96 -0.91
CA GLY A 83 8.97 15.39 -1.45
C GLY A 83 9.23 14.14 -2.27
N ILE A 84 8.23 13.27 -2.33
CA ILE A 84 8.28 11.97 -3.00
C ILE A 84 7.04 11.81 -3.86
N TRP A 85 7.22 11.45 -5.13
CA TRP A 85 6.14 11.36 -6.11
C TRP A 85 6.29 10.13 -7.01
N TRP A 86 5.21 9.38 -7.20
CA TRP A 86 5.17 8.23 -8.11
C TRP A 86 4.72 8.61 -9.52
N LEU A 87 5.56 9.41 -10.17
CA LEU A 87 5.36 9.86 -11.54
C LEU A 87 6.69 9.95 -12.31
N ASP A 88 6.62 9.84 -13.63
CA ASP A 88 7.72 10.10 -14.55
C ASP A 88 7.50 11.47 -15.22
N PRO A 89 8.36 12.47 -15.01
CA PRO A 89 8.20 13.80 -15.60
C PRO A 89 8.52 13.86 -17.10
N ALA A 90 9.02 12.79 -17.73
CA ALA A 90 9.44 12.79 -19.14
C ALA A 90 8.27 12.89 -20.13
N ALA A 91 8.43 13.67 -21.22
CA ALA A 91 7.60 13.80 -22.43
C ALA A 91 6.05 13.88 -22.28
N GLY A 92 5.53 13.99 -21.06
CA GLY A 92 4.12 13.92 -20.69
C GLY A 92 4.00 13.20 -19.35
N PRO A 93 3.89 13.93 -18.21
CA PRO A 93 3.87 13.33 -16.89
C PRO A 93 2.89 12.17 -16.81
N GLY A 94 3.38 11.01 -16.38
CA GLY A 94 2.59 9.79 -16.28
C GLY A 94 2.86 9.05 -14.98
N PRO A 95 1.94 8.17 -14.56
CA PRO A 95 2.12 7.37 -13.36
C PRO A 95 3.30 6.42 -13.56
N THR A 96 4.05 6.16 -12.50
CA THR A 96 5.07 5.11 -12.48
C THR A 96 4.60 3.83 -11.79
N LEU A 97 3.54 3.94 -10.99
CA LEU A 97 2.93 2.82 -10.30
C LEU A 97 2.17 1.93 -11.29
N GLU A 98 2.56 0.67 -11.35
CA GLU A 98 1.83 -0.41 -12.00
C GLU A 98 1.35 -1.37 -10.90
N LEU A 99 0.14 -1.09 -10.38
CA LEU A 99 -0.48 -1.86 -9.30
C LEU A 99 -1.83 -2.45 -9.77
N PRO A 100 -2.19 -3.67 -9.32
CA PRO A 100 -3.53 -4.23 -9.54
C PRO A 100 -4.64 -3.33 -8.95
N ALA A 101 -5.86 -3.43 -9.47
CA ALA A 101 -7.02 -2.88 -8.76
C ALA A 101 -7.27 -3.68 -7.46
N LEU A 102 -7.57 -2.99 -6.37
CA LEU A 102 -7.89 -3.61 -5.08
C LEU A 102 -9.38 -3.95 -4.98
N PRO A 103 -9.75 -5.08 -4.33
CA PRO A 103 -11.14 -5.34 -3.97
C PRO A 103 -11.58 -4.42 -2.81
N ASP A 104 -12.89 -4.32 -2.60
CA ASP A 104 -13.48 -3.59 -1.47
C ASP A 104 -12.85 -4.01 -0.13
N GLY A 105 -12.69 -3.03 0.78
CA GLY A 105 -12.08 -3.26 2.09
C GLY A 105 -10.56 -3.10 2.12
N TRP A 106 -9.95 -2.66 1.01
CA TRP A 106 -8.52 -2.37 0.90
C TRP A 106 -8.26 -1.01 0.22
N THR A 107 -7.12 -0.40 0.55
CA THR A 107 -6.58 0.81 -0.09
C THR A 107 -5.07 0.70 -0.22
N TYR A 108 -4.45 1.44 -1.12
CA TYR A 108 -3.01 1.65 -1.06
C TYR A 108 -2.68 2.81 -0.13
N GLU A 109 -1.47 2.78 0.45
CA GLU A 109 -0.86 3.90 1.13
C GLU A 109 0.64 3.91 0.86
N GLY A 110 1.18 5.10 0.58
CA GLY A 110 2.62 5.29 0.50
C GLY A 110 3.18 5.73 1.85
N TRP A 111 4.43 5.38 2.11
CA TRP A 111 5.12 5.69 3.36
C TRP A 111 6.57 6.02 3.11
N VAL A 112 7.08 6.94 3.93
CA VAL A 112 8.51 7.11 4.17
C VAL A 112 8.83 6.76 5.62
N VAL A 113 9.88 5.96 5.84
CA VAL A 113 10.21 5.43 7.17
C VAL A 113 11.61 5.88 7.55
N GLY A 114 11.67 6.75 8.55
CA GLY A 114 12.92 7.30 9.09
C GLY A 114 13.16 6.88 10.54
N SER A 115 14.15 7.53 11.17
CA SER A 115 14.48 7.28 12.59
C SER A 115 13.35 7.64 13.57
N GLY A 116 12.42 8.52 13.16
CA GLY A 116 11.24 8.91 13.93
C GLY A 116 10.06 7.94 13.80
N GLY A 117 10.15 6.94 12.92
CA GLY A 117 9.04 6.05 12.58
C GLY A 117 8.50 6.30 11.17
N PRO A 118 7.38 5.64 10.82
CA PRO A 118 6.71 5.80 9.53
C PRO A 118 5.94 7.12 9.44
N VAL A 119 5.95 7.73 8.26
CA VAL A 119 5.16 8.91 7.90
C VAL A 119 4.45 8.60 6.60
N THR A 120 3.12 8.82 6.56
CA THR A 120 2.30 8.58 5.37
C THR A 120 2.60 9.59 4.28
N THR A 121 2.59 9.14 3.03
CA THR A 121 2.65 9.98 1.82
C THR A 121 1.27 10.09 1.16
N GLY A 122 0.19 9.69 1.84
CA GLY A 122 -1.17 9.71 1.29
C GLY A 122 -1.73 8.32 0.96
N LYS A 123 -3.05 8.21 1.06
CA LYS A 123 -3.84 7.01 0.71
C LYS A 123 -4.45 7.15 -0.67
N PHE A 124 -4.44 6.09 -1.47
CA PHE A 124 -4.97 6.14 -2.84
C PHE A 124 -5.54 4.78 -3.29
N THR A 125 -6.40 4.83 -4.31
CA THR A 125 -6.94 3.64 -4.99
C THR A 125 -6.56 3.59 -6.46
N GLU A 126 -6.41 4.75 -7.10
CA GLU A 126 -6.01 4.89 -8.49
C GLU A 126 -4.55 5.36 -8.54
N VAL A 127 -3.77 4.81 -9.47
CA VAL A 127 -2.33 5.09 -9.60
C VAL A 127 -2.03 6.34 -10.43
N ASP A 128 -3.02 6.82 -11.19
CA ASP A 128 -2.93 7.91 -12.17
C ASP A 128 -3.85 9.09 -11.83
N GLU A 129 -4.23 9.20 -10.56
CA GLU A 129 -5.04 10.29 -10.02
C GLU A 129 -4.41 10.82 -8.73
N VAL A 130 -4.91 11.98 -8.27
CA VAL A 130 -4.55 12.53 -6.96
C VAL A 130 -4.95 11.56 -5.84
N ASP A 131 -4.09 11.43 -4.83
CA ASP A 131 -4.43 10.67 -3.61
C ASP A 131 -5.48 11.41 -2.75
N PHE A 132 -5.86 10.81 -1.62
CA PHE A 132 -7.01 11.25 -0.83
C PHE A 132 -6.82 12.61 -0.14
N ASP A 133 -5.57 13.05 0.04
CA ASP A 133 -5.22 14.33 0.67
C ASP A 133 -4.42 15.29 -0.24
N ALA A 134 -4.19 14.89 -1.49
CA ALA A 134 -3.55 15.65 -2.54
C ALA A 134 -2.09 16.03 -2.26
N GLY A 135 -1.87 17.22 -1.70
CA GLY A 135 -0.54 17.61 -1.25
C GLY A 135 -0.31 17.29 0.23
N GLY A 136 -1.33 16.77 0.92
CA GLY A 136 -1.32 16.54 2.36
C GLY A 136 -1.12 17.81 3.21
N PRO A 137 -0.96 17.64 4.53
CA PRO A 137 -0.91 18.75 5.48
C PRO A 137 0.42 19.52 5.49
N ASP A 138 1.50 18.89 5.03
CA ASP A 138 2.87 19.43 5.12
C ASP A 138 3.35 20.07 3.79
N ALA A 139 2.49 20.13 2.78
CA ALA A 139 2.79 20.79 1.49
C ALA A 139 2.81 22.32 1.58
N GLY A 140 3.53 22.90 0.63
CA GLY A 140 3.53 24.33 0.35
C GLY A 140 2.24 24.83 -0.33
N PRO A 141 2.19 26.13 -0.67
CA PRO A 141 0.97 26.78 -1.15
C PRO A 141 0.62 26.48 -2.62
N ASP A 142 1.55 25.92 -3.40
CA ASP A 142 1.36 25.73 -4.84
C ASP A 142 0.69 24.38 -5.17
N PRO A 143 0.05 24.25 -6.36
CA PRO A 143 -0.61 23.02 -6.75
C PRO A 143 0.36 21.84 -6.93
N VAL A 144 -0.10 20.65 -6.57
CA VAL A 144 0.65 19.40 -6.72
C VAL A 144 0.22 18.58 -7.95
N PRO A 145 1.06 17.64 -8.44
CA PRO A 145 0.69 16.73 -9.52
C PRO A 145 -0.53 15.85 -9.18
N PRO A 146 -1.31 15.43 -10.19
CA PRO A 146 -2.45 14.55 -9.99
C PRO A 146 -2.01 13.07 -9.94
N PHE A 147 -1.10 12.74 -9.03
CA PHE A 147 -0.57 11.39 -8.82
C PHE A 147 -0.36 11.16 -7.32
N PRO A 148 -0.22 9.91 -6.85
CA PRO A 148 0.15 9.66 -5.46
C PRO A 148 1.52 10.29 -5.12
N GLY A 149 1.59 11.01 -4.00
CA GLY A 149 2.82 11.64 -3.55
C GLY A 149 2.61 12.75 -2.53
N GLN A 150 3.70 13.18 -1.89
CA GLN A 150 3.64 14.11 -0.76
C GLN A 150 4.89 14.98 -0.70
N ASP A 151 4.69 16.26 -0.37
CA ASP A 151 5.75 17.19 0.02
C ASP A 151 5.76 17.37 1.55
N TYR A 152 6.95 17.40 2.15
CA TYR A 152 7.17 17.59 3.58
C TYR A 152 8.02 18.84 3.82
N VAL A 153 7.42 20.01 3.57
CA VAL A 153 8.13 21.30 3.55
C VAL A 153 7.83 22.17 4.77
N ASP A 154 6.79 21.85 5.55
CA ASP A 154 6.47 22.53 6.82
C ASP A 154 6.14 21.55 7.98
N PRO A 155 7.12 21.16 8.81
CA PRO A 155 8.53 21.52 8.74
C PRO A 155 9.27 20.75 7.64
N LEU A 156 10.30 21.37 7.06
CA LEU A 156 11.16 20.74 6.07
C LEU A 156 11.79 19.43 6.59
N MET A 157 11.47 18.32 5.93
CA MET A 157 11.97 16.98 6.25
C MET A 157 12.69 16.38 5.03
N SER A 158 14.01 16.27 5.09
CA SER A 158 14.76 15.55 4.06
C SER A 158 14.49 14.05 4.16
N LEU A 159 14.15 13.44 3.02
CA LEU A 159 13.83 12.02 2.87
C LEU A 159 15.08 11.17 2.59
N ILE A 160 16.24 11.79 2.37
CA ILE A 160 17.48 11.06 2.05
C ILE A 160 17.84 10.10 3.20
N GLY A 161 17.99 8.82 2.86
CA GLY A 161 18.28 7.74 3.80
C GLY A 161 17.06 7.20 4.55
N PHE A 162 15.83 7.65 4.23
CA PHE A 162 14.61 6.96 4.66
C PHE A 162 14.34 5.74 3.78
N THR A 163 13.48 4.85 4.22
CA THR A 163 12.92 3.77 3.39
C THR A 163 11.62 4.27 2.75
N ALA A 164 11.42 4.06 1.45
CA ALA A 164 10.13 4.27 0.79
C ALA A 164 9.35 2.95 0.71
N VAL A 165 8.05 2.98 0.98
CA VAL A 165 7.19 1.78 0.99
C VAL A 165 5.84 2.10 0.37
N ILE A 166 5.32 1.20 -0.45
CA ILE A 166 3.88 1.13 -0.75
C ILE A 166 3.30 -0.06 0.01
N THR A 167 2.18 0.16 0.72
CA THR A 167 1.45 -0.88 1.44
C THR A 167 0.04 -1.08 0.87
N ILE A 168 -0.53 -2.26 1.14
CA ILE A 168 -1.94 -2.58 0.92
C ILE A 168 -2.60 -2.57 2.31
N GLU A 169 -3.36 -1.53 2.60
CA GLU A 169 -3.92 -1.23 3.91
C GLU A 169 -5.38 -1.71 4.02
N PRO A 170 -5.80 -2.26 5.18
CA PRO A 170 -7.20 -2.54 5.43
C PRO A 170 -8.03 -1.24 5.45
N MET A 171 -9.28 -1.29 5.00
CA MET A 171 -10.22 -0.17 5.05
C MET A 171 -11.54 -0.61 5.71
N PRO A 172 -11.91 -0.08 6.90
CA PRO A 172 -11.24 0.98 7.63
C PRO A 172 -9.94 0.51 8.30
N ASP A 173 -8.97 1.41 8.34
CA ASP A 173 -7.70 1.21 9.02
C ASP A 173 -7.79 1.72 10.47
N ASN A 174 -7.27 0.94 11.41
CA ASN A 174 -7.23 1.29 12.83
C ASN A 174 -5.80 1.38 13.39
N SER A 175 -4.80 1.22 12.53
CA SER A 175 -3.38 1.32 12.85
C SER A 175 -2.82 2.65 12.36
N PRO A 176 -1.91 3.30 13.10
CA PRO A 176 -1.08 4.38 12.57
C PRO A 176 0.20 3.86 11.88
N ASP A 177 0.53 2.57 12.04
CA ASP A 177 1.73 1.94 11.47
C ASP A 177 1.41 1.25 10.13
N PRO A 178 2.35 1.24 9.16
CA PRO A 178 2.19 0.58 7.88
C PRO A 178 1.84 -0.90 8.02
N PHE A 179 0.85 -1.36 7.26
CA PHE A 179 0.44 -2.75 7.27
C PHE A 179 1.49 -3.70 6.68
N THR A 180 1.25 -4.98 6.93
CA THR A 180 2.23 -6.05 6.65
C THR A 180 2.37 -6.40 5.16
N LEU A 181 1.37 -6.05 4.33
CA LEU A 181 1.41 -6.27 2.88
C LEU A 181 2.13 -5.11 2.21
N LYS A 182 3.43 -5.31 1.94
CA LYS A 182 4.33 -4.31 1.35
C LYS A 182 4.76 -4.77 -0.05
N PRO A 183 3.96 -4.54 -1.10
CA PRO A 183 4.32 -4.99 -2.45
C PRO A 183 5.60 -4.33 -2.98
N LEU A 184 5.87 -3.08 -2.60
CA LEU A 184 7.06 -2.32 -3.05
C LEU A 184 7.80 -1.73 -1.86
N VAL A 185 9.12 -1.91 -1.84
CA VAL A 185 10.02 -1.37 -0.81
C VAL A 185 11.30 -0.88 -1.46
N ASP A 186 11.72 0.33 -1.13
CA ASP A 186 13.08 0.80 -1.31
C ASP A 186 13.69 1.05 0.08
N ASP A 187 14.75 0.31 0.41
CA ASP A 187 15.35 0.32 1.74
C ASP A 187 16.07 1.64 2.06
N SER A 188 16.45 2.43 1.04
CA SER A 188 17.18 3.68 1.23
C SER A 188 16.98 4.63 0.05
N ILE A 189 16.22 5.70 0.27
CA ILE A 189 16.11 6.83 -0.65
C ILE A 189 17.49 7.49 -0.81
N GLU A 190 17.97 7.60 -2.04
CA GLU A 190 19.25 8.22 -2.36
C GLU A 190 19.11 9.63 -2.94
N ASP A 191 20.20 10.38 -2.84
CA ASP A 191 20.32 11.68 -3.49
C ASP A 191 20.83 11.50 -4.93
N VAL A 192 19.89 11.27 -5.85
CA VAL A 192 20.15 11.14 -7.29
C VAL A 192 19.83 12.40 -8.10
N GLY A 193 19.42 13.47 -7.42
CA GLY A 193 18.97 14.73 -8.00
C GLY A 193 17.47 14.80 -8.29
N ILE A 194 16.99 16.02 -8.49
CA ILE A 194 15.58 16.35 -8.76
C ILE A 194 15.00 15.56 -9.95
N GLY A 195 13.83 14.98 -9.75
CA GLY A 195 13.07 14.33 -10.83
C GLY A 195 13.74 13.08 -11.42
N VAL A 196 14.80 12.56 -10.82
CA VAL A 196 15.47 11.34 -11.27
C VAL A 196 14.79 10.13 -10.65
N LEU A 197 14.38 9.19 -11.49
CA LEU A 197 13.69 7.97 -11.07
C LEU A 197 14.58 7.07 -10.20
N GLN A 198 14.05 6.68 -9.05
CA GLN A 198 14.61 5.72 -8.13
C GLN A 198 13.75 4.45 -8.14
N PRO A 199 14.33 3.26 -8.35
CA PRO A 199 13.57 2.02 -8.39
C PRO A 199 13.15 1.56 -6.99
N MET A 200 11.99 0.90 -6.90
CA MET A 200 11.60 0.13 -5.71
C MET A 200 11.74 -1.37 -5.99
N ASN A 201 12.11 -2.15 -4.98
CA ASN A 201 12.14 -3.60 -5.06
C ASN A 201 10.72 -4.16 -4.87
N ASN A 202 10.34 -5.12 -5.71
CA ASN A 202 9.14 -5.91 -5.47
C ASN A 202 9.37 -6.87 -4.29
N ASN A 203 8.51 -6.78 -3.29
CA ASN A 203 8.58 -7.56 -2.06
C ASN A 203 7.36 -8.47 -1.87
N ALA A 204 6.51 -8.65 -2.88
CA ALA A 204 5.29 -9.44 -2.78
C ALA A 204 5.53 -10.95 -2.53
N SER A 205 6.72 -11.44 -2.86
CA SER A 205 7.13 -12.83 -2.53
C SER A 205 7.15 -13.14 -1.03
N THR A 206 7.18 -12.10 -0.17
CA THR A 206 7.13 -12.25 1.29
C THR A 206 5.71 -12.23 1.84
N PHE A 207 4.69 -12.12 0.99
CA PHE A 207 3.30 -12.10 1.44
C PHE A 207 2.94 -13.38 2.19
N PRO A 208 2.09 -13.28 3.22
CA PRO A 208 1.79 -14.40 4.10
C PRO A 208 1.05 -15.50 3.34
N THR A 209 1.33 -16.73 3.76
CA THR A 209 0.58 -17.92 3.35
C THR A 209 0.12 -18.66 4.59
N GLY A 210 -0.87 -19.53 4.43
CA GLY A 210 -1.41 -20.30 5.53
C GLY A 210 -1.99 -21.63 5.09
N SER A 211 -2.52 -22.35 6.07
CA SER A 211 -3.31 -23.56 5.83
C SER A 211 -4.48 -23.62 6.79
N ALA A 212 -5.64 -24.07 6.32
CA ALA A 212 -6.78 -24.43 7.15
C ALA A 212 -7.12 -25.91 6.96
N SER A 213 -7.57 -26.55 8.03
CA SER A 213 -8.09 -27.92 8.01
C SER A 213 -9.51 -27.94 8.57
N ARG A 214 -10.34 -28.83 8.05
CA ARG A 214 -11.70 -29.07 8.55
C ARG A 214 -11.92 -30.54 8.90
#